data_AF-A0A535Q679-F1
#
_entry.id   AF-A0A535Q679-F1
#
_cell.length_a   1.000
_cell.length_b   1.000
_cell.length_c   1.000
_cell.angle_alpha   90.00
_cell.angle_beta   90.00
_cell.angle_gamma   90.00
#
_symmetry.space_group_name_H-M   'P 1'
#
loop_
_entity.id
_entity.type
_entity.pdbx_description
1 polymer ?
#
loop_
_entity_poly.entity_id
_entity_poly.type
_entity_poly.pdbx_seq_one_letter_code
_entity_poly.pdbx_strand_id
1 'polypeptide(L)'
;MKKKKDYEGHEAAIQSLRAFAFQKRWQIVEEKEIDFGYRVVVFDGLTRNNVDFYPSGKLLIQGKQGALYDELGRWREERNTTTALKTGIVSLPFEETLPVEQTVTAPISKPTARESIVLGVAGKEDYFGPLVISAIHVDAWAEAQFSMLGIHDWGLLSDELLLAKAKEIRAICQYSLVTIGPTRYNEAFGKVQRQENVWAWGNVRAIETVLEKVTCNIVSARQFGDMAIIEAALGKKGRRITLEQSADSEADLAVAAASIVADAEYVRYVDQLSQRIGQKLPRGAADQSIIPMGCEIVAKGGQAALAEVAKLHFAATKAILQIERGKTRKFSIER
;
A
#
# COMPACT_ATOMS: atom_id res chain seq x y z
N MET A 1 -43.40 -1.17 0.23
CA MET A 1 -42.56 -1.95 -0.71
C MET A 1 -41.12 -1.84 -0.27
N LYS A 2 -40.50 -2.91 0.26
CA LYS A 2 -39.09 -2.90 0.67
C LYS A 2 -38.23 -2.72 -0.59
N LYS A 3 -37.40 -1.68 -0.62
CA LYS A 3 -36.45 -1.41 -1.72
C LYS A 3 -35.59 -2.66 -1.93
N LYS A 4 -35.67 -3.24 -3.13
CA LYS A 4 -34.77 -4.28 -3.61
C LYS A 4 -33.38 -3.65 -3.61
N LYS A 5 -32.50 -4.05 -2.68
CA LYS A 5 -31.10 -3.61 -2.67
C LYS A 5 -30.44 -4.24 -3.88
N ASP A 6 -29.72 -3.44 -4.63
CA ASP A 6 -29.09 -3.83 -5.88
C ASP A 6 -27.81 -4.63 -5.57
N TYR A 7 -27.79 -5.91 -5.94
CA TYR A 7 -26.74 -6.89 -5.56
C TYR A 7 -25.98 -7.42 -6.79
N GLU A 8 -25.97 -6.68 -7.91
CA GLU A 8 -25.36 -7.10 -9.19
C GLU A 8 -23.87 -7.50 -9.07
N GLY A 9 -23.12 -6.95 -8.10
CA GLY A 9 -21.72 -7.31 -7.87
C GLY A 9 -21.49 -8.68 -7.20
N HIS A 10 -22.54 -9.32 -6.67
CA HIS A 10 -22.42 -10.53 -5.82
C HIS A 10 -23.00 -11.77 -6.49
N GLU A 11 -23.90 -11.58 -7.45
CA GLU A 11 -24.61 -12.66 -8.14
C GLU A 11 -23.62 -13.63 -8.83
N ALA A 12 -22.58 -13.10 -9.48
CA ALA A 12 -21.52 -13.92 -10.08
C ALA A 12 -20.67 -14.68 -9.04
N ALA A 13 -20.57 -14.19 -7.80
CA ALA A 13 -19.84 -14.86 -6.71
C ALA A 13 -20.67 -15.97 -6.09
N ILE A 14 -21.94 -15.71 -5.86
CA ILE A 14 -22.90 -16.69 -5.35
C ILE A 14 -23.12 -17.80 -6.39
N GLN A 15 -23.26 -17.46 -7.66
CA GLN A 15 -23.38 -18.45 -8.75
C GLN A 15 -22.14 -19.34 -8.87
N SER A 16 -20.94 -18.78 -8.68
CA SER A 16 -19.70 -19.57 -8.68
C SER A 16 -19.60 -20.51 -7.49
N LEU A 17 -20.05 -20.09 -6.30
CA LEU A 17 -20.13 -20.98 -5.14
C LEU A 17 -21.14 -22.11 -5.39
N ARG A 18 -22.29 -21.80 -5.99
CA ARG A 18 -23.31 -22.81 -6.35
C ARG A 18 -22.76 -23.84 -7.33
N ALA A 19 -22.04 -23.39 -8.37
CA ALA A 19 -21.40 -24.28 -9.33
C ALA A 19 -20.34 -25.17 -8.67
N PHE A 20 -19.52 -24.60 -7.77
CA PHE A 20 -18.51 -25.34 -7.05
C PHE A 20 -19.10 -26.39 -6.10
N ALA A 21 -20.11 -26.01 -5.32
CA ALA A 21 -20.85 -26.93 -4.46
C ALA A 21 -21.48 -28.07 -5.27
N PHE A 22 -22.08 -27.76 -6.42
CA PHE A 22 -22.64 -28.77 -7.33
C PHE A 22 -21.59 -29.76 -7.85
N GLN A 23 -20.42 -29.26 -8.30
CA GLN A 23 -19.32 -30.10 -8.77
C GLN A 23 -18.81 -31.06 -7.68
N LYS A 24 -18.74 -30.57 -6.43
CA LYS A 24 -18.31 -31.33 -5.26
C LYS A 24 -19.42 -32.19 -4.64
N ARG A 25 -20.64 -32.17 -5.21
CA ARG A 25 -21.84 -32.84 -4.71
C ARG A 25 -22.25 -32.42 -3.30
N TRP A 26 -21.96 -31.17 -2.93
CA TRP A 26 -22.40 -30.56 -1.68
C TRP A 26 -23.77 -29.94 -1.82
N GLN A 27 -24.49 -29.84 -0.70
CA GLN A 27 -25.82 -29.27 -0.63
C GLN A 27 -25.77 -27.86 -0.06
N ILE A 28 -26.56 -26.95 -0.65
CA ILE A 28 -26.81 -25.64 -0.07
C ILE A 28 -28.06 -25.77 0.80
N VAL A 29 -27.89 -25.55 2.10
CA VAL A 29 -28.94 -25.84 3.11
C VAL A 29 -29.74 -24.59 3.44
N GLU A 30 -29.11 -23.42 3.38
CA GLU A 30 -29.74 -22.15 3.71
C GLU A 30 -29.11 -21.00 2.93
N GLU A 31 -29.93 -20.08 2.46
CA GLU A 31 -29.49 -18.82 1.85
C GLU A 31 -30.29 -17.68 2.48
N LYS A 32 -29.61 -16.67 3.03
CA LYS A 32 -30.26 -15.57 3.76
C LYS A 32 -29.51 -14.25 3.59
N GLU A 33 -30.26 -13.17 3.40
CA GLU A 33 -29.73 -11.81 3.53
C GLU A 33 -29.41 -11.48 5.00
N ILE A 34 -28.17 -11.04 5.25
CA ILE A 34 -27.70 -10.58 6.57
C ILE A 34 -27.52 -9.06 6.54
N ASP A 35 -27.42 -8.44 7.72
CA ASP A 35 -27.10 -7.02 7.82
C ASP A 35 -25.75 -6.77 7.13
N PHE A 36 -25.81 -6.15 5.96
CA PHE A 36 -24.66 -5.81 5.09
C PHE A 36 -24.05 -6.97 4.30
N GLY A 37 -24.78 -8.04 3.99
CA GLY A 37 -24.28 -9.10 3.13
C GLY A 37 -25.28 -10.19 2.75
N TYR A 38 -24.78 -11.22 2.08
CA TYR A 38 -25.54 -12.41 1.73
C TYR A 38 -24.84 -13.64 2.29
N ARG A 39 -25.56 -14.51 2.99
CA ARG A 39 -25.02 -15.74 3.59
C ARG A 39 -25.53 -16.95 2.85
N VAL A 40 -24.61 -17.85 2.49
CA VAL A 40 -24.90 -19.17 1.91
C VAL A 40 -24.31 -20.25 2.82
N VAL A 41 -25.13 -21.19 3.26
CA VAL A 41 -24.70 -22.31 4.12
C VAL A 41 -24.52 -23.56 3.26
N VAL A 42 -23.27 -24.05 3.21
CA VAL A 42 -22.87 -25.23 2.44
C VAL A 42 -22.70 -26.43 3.38
N PHE A 43 -23.16 -27.60 2.94
CA PHE A 43 -23.09 -28.86 3.66
C PHE A 43 -22.51 -29.96 2.76
N ASP A 44 -21.43 -30.58 3.22
CA ASP A 44 -20.73 -31.65 2.50
C ASP A 44 -21.22 -33.07 2.83
N GLY A 45 -22.24 -33.19 3.69
CA GLY A 45 -22.71 -34.48 4.25
C GLY A 45 -22.23 -34.75 5.68
N LEU A 46 -21.20 -34.03 6.16
CA LEU A 46 -20.60 -34.23 7.48
C LEU A 46 -20.57 -32.94 8.33
N THR A 47 -20.30 -31.80 7.70
CA THR A 47 -20.07 -30.50 8.34
C THR A 47 -20.78 -29.37 7.58
N ARG A 48 -21.17 -28.33 8.33
CA ARG A 48 -21.89 -27.16 7.80
C ARG A 48 -21.04 -25.92 7.97
N ASN A 49 -20.80 -25.21 6.86
CA ASN A 49 -20.02 -23.99 6.86
C ASN A 49 -20.80 -22.86 6.16
N ASN A 50 -20.72 -21.68 6.76
CA ASN A 50 -21.34 -20.46 6.26
C ASN A 50 -20.34 -19.71 5.39
N VAL A 51 -20.82 -19.19 4.27
CA VAL A 51 -20.07 -18.33 3.37
C VAL A 51 -20.80 -16.99 3.26
N ASP A 52 -20.19 -15.95 3.83
CA ASP A 52 -20.74 -14.61 3.89
C ASP A 52 -20.10 -13.72 2.81
N PHE A 53 -20.95 -13.13 1.98
CA PHE A 53 -20.60 -12.24 0.88
C PHE A 53 -20.95 -10.80 1.27
N TYR A 54 -19.96 -9.90 1.28
CA TYR A 54 -20.15 -8.49 1.62
C TYR A 54 -20.09 -7.57 0.38
N PRO A 55 -20.75 -6.40 0.39
CA PRO A 55 -20.71 -5.42 -0.70
C PRO A 55 -19.31 -4.92 -1.08
N SER A 56 -18.34 -5.01 -0.17
CA SER A 56 -16.94 -4.66 -0.40
C SER A 56 -16.17 -5.70 -1.25
N GLY A 57 -16.81 -6.80 -1.66
CA GLY A 57 -16.15 -7.94 -2.30
C GLY A 57 -15.44 -8.88 -1.32
N LYS A 58 -15.45 -8.57 -0.02
CA LYS A 58 -14.95 -9.45 1.02
C LYS A 58 -15.84 -10.68 1.13
N LEU A 59 -15.21 -11.85 1.18
CA LEU A 59 -15.85 -13.14 1.42
C LEU A 59 -15.27 -13.74 2.71
N LEU A 60 -16.15 -14.17 3.61
CA LEU A 60 -15.78 -14.75 4.90
C LEU A 60 -16.38 -16.15 5.02
N ILE A 61 -15.54 -17.14 5.33
CA ILE A 61 -15.98 -18.51 5.60
C ILE A 61 -15.95 -18.72 7.10
N GLN A 62 -17.08 -19.13 7.67
CA GLN A 62 -17.26 -19.37 9.10
C GLN A 62 -17.84 -20.78 9.30
N GLY A 63 -17.33 -21.54 10.26
CA GLY A 63 -17.83 -22.89 10.51
C GLY A 63 -16.79 -23.76 11.19
N LYS A 64 -17.08 -25.05 11.25
CA LYS A 64 -16.17 -26.04 11.85
C LYS A 64 -14.98 -26.24 10.92
N GLN A 65 -13.76 -26.15 11.46
CA GLN A 65 -12.54 -26.45 10.70
C GLN A 65 -12.54 -27.94 10.32
N GLY A 66 -12.17 -28.22 9.06
CA GLY A 66 -12.24 -29.54 8.47
C GLY A 66 -12.19 -29.47 6.94
N ALA A 67 -12.37 -30.61 6.26
CA ALA A 67 -12.21 -30.72 4.81
C ALA A 67 -13.07 -29.72 4.02
N LEU A 68 -14.32 -29.48 4.41
CA LEU A 68 -15.18 -28.48 3.78
C LEU A 68 -14.65 -27.05 3.98
N TYR A 69 -14.13 -26.72 5.15
CA TYR A 69 -13.54 -25.40 5.42
C TYR A 69 -12.33 -25.15 4.52
N ASP A 70 -11.44 -26.13 4.43
CA ASP A 70 -10.20 -26.05 3.66
C ASP A 70 -10.49 -25.97 2.16
N GLU A 71 -11.45 -26.77 1.66
CA GLU A 71 -11.83 -26.73 0.25
C GLU A 71 -12.58 -25.45 -0.14
N LEU A 72 -13.44 -24.90 0.73
CA LEU A 72 -14.04 -23.58 0.51
C LEU A 72 -12.97 -22.48 0.55
N GLY A 73 -11.94 -22.62 1.39
CA GLY A 73 -10.78 -21.74 1.43
C GLY A 73 -10.00 -21.76 0.11
N ARG A 74 -9.70 -22.95 -0.42
CA ARG A 74 -9.05 -23.11 -1.73
C ARG A 74 -9.88 -22.55 -2.87
N TRP A 75 -11.20 -22.79 -2.88
CA TRP A 75 -12.10 -22.19 -3.88
C TRP A 75 -12.07 -20.66 -3.82
N ARG A 76 -12.04 -20.07 -2.62
CA ARG A 76 -11.90 -18.62 -2.43
C ARG A 76 -10.59 -18.11 -3.01
N GLU A 77 -9.48 -18.80 -2.75
CA GLU A 77 -8.15 -18.47 -3.28
C GLU A 77 -8.12 -18.59 -4.81
N GLU A 78 -8.58 -19.71 -5.37
CA GLU A 78 -8.64 -19.96 -6.81
C GLU A 78 -9.55 -18.96 -7.55
N ARG A 79 -10.65 -18.54 -6.91
CA ARG A 79 -11.52 -17.47 -7.44
C ARG A 79 -10.83 -16.11 -7.41
N ASN A 80 -10.10 -15.79 -6.35
CA ASN A 80 -9.30 -14.56 -6.28
C ASN A 80 -8.21 -14.56 -7.36
N THR A 81 -7.56 -15.71 -7.60
CA THR A 81 -6.58 -15.91 -8.67
C THR A 81 -7.22 -15.82 -10.06
N THR A 82 -8.42 -16.36 -10.27
CA THR A 82 -9.14 -16.28 -11.56
C THR A 82 -9.67 -14.87 -11.84
N THR A 83 -10.01 -14.11 -10.80
CA THR A 83 -10.35 -12.68 -10.92
C THR A 83 -9.10 -11.86 -11.24
N ALA A 84 -7.95 -12.20 -10.63
CA ALA A 84 -6.63 -11.63 -10.95
C ALA A 84 -6.13 -12.01 -12.37
N LEU A 85 -6.56 -13.14 -12.94
CA LEU A 85 -6.25 -13.55 -14.32
C LEU A 85 -7.12 -12.86 -15.37
N LYS A 86 -8.34 -12.42 -15.02
CA LYS A 86 -9.21 -11.61 -15.91
C LYS A 86 -8.83 -10.13 -15.94
N THR A 87 -8.19 -9.62 -14.89
CA THR A 87 -7.43 -8.36 -14.92
C THR A 87 -6.00 -8.68 -15.34
N GLY A 88 -5.78 -8.81 -16.65
CA GLY A 88 -4.55 -9.36 -17.23
C GLY A 88 -3.24 -8.91 -16.58
N ILE A 89 -2.29 -9.86 -16.52
CA ILE A 89 -0.85 -9.70 -16.32
C ILE A 89 -0.50 -8.27 -15.90
N VAL A 90 -0.52 -7.99 -14.59
CA VAL A 90 -0.07 -6.68 -14.12
C VAL A 90 1.44 -6.69 -14.16
N SER A 91 1.98 -6.35 -15.33
CA SER A 91 3.34 -5.87 -15.50
C SER A 91 3.57 -4.70 -14.55
N LEU A 92 4.80 -4.52 -14.06
CA LEU A 92 5.15 -3.30 -13.32
C LEU A 92 4.70 -2.10 -14.16
N PRO A 93 4.02 -1.10 -13.56
CA PRO A 93 3.40 0.00 -14.28
C PRO A 93 4.44 0.94 -14.90
N PHE A 94 5.71 0.79 -14.50
CA PHE A 94 6.87 1.55 -14.89
C PHE A 94 8.04 0.57 -15.11
N GLU A 95 8.32 0.22 -16.37
CA GLU A 95 9.64 -0.28 -16.79
C GLU A 95 10.64 0.88 -17.00
N GLU A 96 10.16 2.13 -17.05
CA GLU A 96 11.00 3.31 -17.19
C GLU A 96 11.29 4.01 -15.86
N THR A 97 12.53 4.49 -15.77
CA THR A 97 13.25 4.97 -14.59
C THR A 97 12.46 5.96 -13.71
N LEU A 98 12.05 5.50 -12.52
CA LEU A 98 11.83 6.38 -11.38
C LEU A 98 13.17 7.02 -10.99
N PRO A 99 13.22 8.32 -10.62
CA PRO A 99 14.43 8.91 -10.07
C PRO A 99 14.78 8.20 -8.76
N VAL A 100 15.89 7.47 -8.79
CA VAL A 100 16.48 6.81 -7.62
C VAL A 100 17.70 7.62 -7.24
N GLU A 101 17.74 8.13 -6.01
CA GLU A 101 18.94 8.77 -5.47
C GLU A 101 19.91 7.69 -4.97
N GLN A 102 21.18 7.74 -5.39
CA GLN A 102 22.18 6.67 -5.18
C GLN A 102 23.52 7.17 -4.59
N THR A 103 24.18 6.27 -3.81
CA THR A 103 25.58 6.22 -3.27
C THR A 103 25.79 6.74 -1.82
N VAL A 104 26.61 6.11 -0.93
CA VAL A 104 28.06 5.78 -0.95
C VAL A 104 28.41 4.38 -0.34
N THR A 105 29.60 3.86 -0.65
CA THR A 105 30.26 2.60 -0.22
C THR A 105 30.49 2.48 1.30
N ALA A 106 29.93 1.43 1.90
CA ALA A 106 30.25 0.94 3.25
C ALA A 106 31.00 -0.40 3.14
N PRO A 107 31.89 -0.74 4.10
CA PRO A 107 32.69 -1.95 4.05
C PRO A 107 31.81 -3.21 4.14
N ILE A 108 32.18 -4.23 3.37
CA ILE A 108 31.54 -5.54 3.37
C ILE A 108 31.99 -6.29 4.63
N SER A 109 31.10 -6.41 5.62
CA SER A 109 31.34 -7.15 6.86
C SER A 109 31.07 -8.65 6.69
N LYS A 110 31.74 -9.50 7.48
CA LYS A 110 31.57 -10.97 7.49
C LYS A 110 30.34 -11.38 8.33
N PRO A 111 29.61 -12.46 7.96
CA PRO A 111 28.29 -12.76 8.50
C PRO A 111 28.38 -13.41 9.88
N THR A 112 27.97 -12.69 10.92
CA THR A 112 27.79 -13.26 12.27
C THR A 112 26.53 -12.76 13.00
N ALA A 113 25.77 -11.83 12.41
CA ALA A 113 24.39 -11.51 12.80
C ALA A 113 23.48 -11.55 11.56
N ARG A 114 22.16 -11.65 11.77
CA ARG A 114 21.19 -11.85 10.69
C ARG A 114 21.10 -10.60 9.81
N GLU A 115 21.68 -10.65 8.61
CA GLU A 115 21.60 -9.57 7.62
C GLU A 115 20.21 -9.52 6.99
N SER A 116 19.68 -8.30 6.79
CA SER A 116 18.37 -8.11 6.17
C SER A 116 18.30 -6.81 5.37
N ILE A 117 17.38 -6.74 4.41
CA ILE A 117 16.96 -5.48 3.80
C ILE A 117 15.73 -5.00 4.54
N VAL A 118 15.75 -3.80 5.10
CA VAL A 118 14.64 -3.26 5.88
C VAL A 118 13.95 -2.14 5.10
N LEU A 119 12.62 -2.20 5.00
CA LEU A 119 11.82 -1.24 4.26
C LEU A 119 11.17 -0.19 5.17
N GLY A 120 11.23 1.07 4.75
CA GLY A 120 10.48 2.19 5.31
C GLY A 120 9.49 2.75 4.29
N VAL A 121 8.32 3.19 4.74
CA VAL A 121 7.28 3.77 3.86
C VAL A 121 6.70 5.03 4.49
N ALA A 122 6.80 6.15 3.78
CA ALA A 122 6.32 7.47 4.19
C ALA A 122 5.30 8.03 3.20
N GLY A 123 4.44 8.94 3.66
CA GLY A 123 3.46 9.62 2.82
C GLY A 123 2.27 8.78 2.37
N LYS A 124 2.12 7.56 2.92
CA LYS A 124 1.07 6.63 2.48
C LYS A 124 -0.33 7.06 2.92
N GLU A 125 -0.49 7.58 4.13
CA GLU A 125 -1.79 8.06 4.64
C GLU A 125 -2.04 9.54 4.35
N ASP A 126 -1.16 10.18 3.57
CA ASP A 126 -1.19 11.62 3.34
C ASP A 126 -1.84 11.94 2.01
N TYR A 127 -2.80 12.89 2.03
CA TYR A 127 -3.50 13.30 0.84
C TYR A 127 -2.59 14.03 -0.15
N PHE A 128 -1.84 15.01 0.35
CA PHE A 128 -0.85 15.75 -0.43
C PHE A 128 0.50 15.05 -0.42
N GLY A 129 1.33 15.37 -1.40
CA GLY A 129 2.71 14.90 -1.45
C GLY A 129 2.87 13.45 -1.94
N PRO A 130 4.11 12.97 -1.92
CA PRO A 130 4.49 11.72 -2.57
C PRO A 130 4.16 10.50 -1.70
N LEU A 131 4.34 9.31 -2.28
CA LEU A 131 4.64 8.09 -1.54
C LEU A 131 6.16 7.87 -1.63
N VAL A 132 6.82 7.68 -0.48
CA VAL A 132 8.27 7.44 -0.44
C VAL A 132 8.55 6.08 0.18
N ILE A 133 9.42 5.32 -0.45
CA ILE A 133 9.84 4.00 0.02
C ILE A 133 11.35 4.00 0.11
N SER A 134 11.86 3.64 1.28
CA SER A 134 13.28 3.37 1.50
C SER A 134 13.49 1.86 1.62
N ALA A 135 14.64 1.39 1.16
CA ALA A 135 15.16 0.06 1.47
C ALA A 135 16.60 0.24 1.94
N ILE A 136 16.93 -0.22 3.15
CA ILE A 136 18.29 -0.16 3.70
C ILE A 136 18.81 -1.57 3.94
N HIS A 137 20.08 -1.83 3.66
CA HIS A 137 20.75 -3.08 4.00
C HIS A 137 21.34 -2.98 5.40
N VAL A 138 20.92 -3.85 6.31
CA VAL A 138 21.32 -3.83 7.71
C VAL A 138 22.08 -5.11 8.04
N ASP A 139 23.34 -4.93 8.40
CA ASP A 139 24.19 -5.96 9.00
C ASP A 139 24.41 -5.64 10.48
N ALA A 140 25.16 -6.52 11.17
CA ALA A 140 25.48 -6.36 12.59
C ALA A 140 26.14 -5.00 12.91
N TRP A 141 26.98 -4.51 11.98
CA TRP A 141 27.72 -3.27 12.16
C TRP A 141 26.78 -2.06 12.05
N ALA A 142 25.93 -2.03 11.02
CA ALA A 142 24.93 -0.99 10.83
C ALA A 142 23.96 -0.90 12.02
N GLU A 143 23.49 -2.04 12.52
CA GLU A 143 22.62 -2.11 13.69
C GLU A 143 23.29 -1.52 14.95
N ALA A 144 24.56 -1.86 15.18
CA ALA A 144 25.34 -1.27 16.26
C ALA A 144 25.51 0.25 16.09
N GLN A 145 25.74 0.75 14.86
CA GLN A 145 25.79 2.19 14.61
C GLN A 145 24.45 2.87 14.91
N PHE A 146 23.33 2.27 14.49
CA PHE A 146 21.98 2.84 14.70
C PHE A 146 21.64 3.01 16.19
N SER A 147 22.08 2.08 17.04
CA SER A 147 21.88 2.17 18.50
C SER A 147 22.49 3.45 19.10
N MET A 148 23.57 3.96 18.51
CA MET A 148 24.25 5.18 18.96
C MET A 148 23.61 6.46 18.41
N LEU A 149 22.72 6.37 17.42
CA LEU A 149 22.13 7.54 16.75
C LEU A 149 20.96 8.16 17.52
N GLY A 150 20.43 7.48 18.54
CA GLY A 150 19.30 7.97 19.33
C GLY A 150 17.97 8.00 18.55
N ILE A 151 17.70 6.99 17.74
CA ILE A 151 16.57 6.94 16.80
C ILE A 151 15.33 6.20 17.31
N HIS A 152 15.25 5.90 18.62
CA HIS A 152 14.13 5.14 19.20
C HIS A 152 12.81 5.92 19.11
N ASP A 153 12.80 7.19 19.48
CA ASP A 153 11.61 8.07 19.46
C ASP A 153 11.52 8.90 18.18
N TRP A 154 11.81 8.29 17.02
CA TRP A 154 12.00 9.04 15.79
C TRP A 154 10.75 9.81 15.32
N GLY A 155 9.56 9.34 15.69
CA GLY A 155 8.28 10.01 15.38
C GLY A 155 8.10 11.35 16.08
N LEU A 156 8.91 11.67 17.09
CA LEU A 156 8.90 12.95 17.81
C LEU A 156 10.00 13.91 17.33
N LEU A 157 10.85 13.50 16.38
CA LEU A 157 11.93 14.34 15.87
C LEU A 157 11.38 15.55 15.11
N SER A 158 12.04 16.69 15.25
CA SER A 158 11.80 17.83 14.37
C SER A 158 12.23 17.49 12.94
N ASP A 159 11.65 18.17 11.95
CA ASP A 159 12.02 17.99 10.54
C ASP A 159 13.53 18.19 10.29
N GLU A 160 14.15 19.16 10.97
CA GLU A 160 15.60 19.40 10.89
C GLU A 160 16.42 18.22 11.41
N LEU A 161 16.06 17.69 12.58
CA LEU A 161 16.77 16.57 13.19
C LEU A 161 16.54 15.27 12.41
N LEU A 162 15.33 15.07 11.89
CA LEU A 162 14.99 13.96 11.01
C LEU A 162 15.88 13.95 9.75
N LEU A 163 16.04 15.10 9.09
CA LEU A 163 16.92 15.25 7.91
C LEU A 163 18.39 14.98 8.26
N ALA A 164 18.87 15.47 9.41
CA ALA A 164 20.22 15.21 9.88
C ALA A 164 20.46 13.71 10.15
N LYS A 165 19.54 13.05 10.85
CA LYS A 165 19.62 11.62 11.16
C LYS A 165 19.54 10.74 9.92
N ALA A 166 18.68 11.09 8.96
CA ALA A 166 18.63 10.38 7.68
C ALA A 166 19.97 10.44 6.93
N LYS A 167 20.68 11.57 6.99
CA LYS A 167 22.02 11.69 6.40
C LYS A 167 23.04 10.78 7.10
N GLU A 168 23.01 10.70 8.43
CA GLU A 168 23.86 9.80 9.21
C GLU A 168 23.58 8.32 8.85
N ILE A 169 22.31 7.91 8.81
CA ILE A 169 21.88 6.54 8.46
C ILE A 169 22.35 6.15 7.04
N ARG A 170 22.17 7.04 6.06
CA ARG A 170 22.59 6.83 4.66
C ARG A 170 24.11 6.69 4.51
N ALA A 171 24.90 7.22 5.45
CA ALA A 171 26.36 7.07 5.46
C ALA A 171 26.81 5.72 6.05
N ILE A 172 25.95 5.06 6.83
CA ILE A 172 26.23 3.77 7.49
C ILE A 172 25.92 2.59 6.56
N CYS A 173 24.82 2.63 5.81
CA CYS A 173 24.32 1.46 5.11
C CYS A 173 24.13 1.68 3.61
N GLN A 174 24.12 0.58 2.84
CA GLN A 174 23.62 0.62 1.47
C GLN A 174 22.12 0.85 1.50
N TYR A 175 21.63 1.76 0.65
CA TYR A 175 20.21 2.07 0.59
C TYR A 175 19.72 2.30 -0.83
N SER A 176 18.41 2.21 -0.99
CA SER A 176 17.65 2.67 -2.14
C SER A 176 16.50 3.54 -1.66
N LEU A 177 16.16 4.55 -2.45
CA LEU A 177 15.07 5.47 -2.19
C LEU A 177 14.22 5.61 -3.44
N VAL A 178 12.93 5.30 -3.31
CA VAL A 178 11.95 5.36 -4.40
C VAL A 178 10.89 6.37 -4.02
N THR A 179 10.89 7.51 -4.72
CA THR A 179 9.91 8.59 -4.52
C THR A 179 8.90 8.59 -5.66
N ILE A 180 7.63 8.35 -5.33
CA ILE A 180 6.51 8.34 -6.27
C ILE A 180 5.69 9.62 -6.04
N GLY A 181 5.94 10.63 -6.88
CA GLY A 181 5.18 11.88 -6.84
C GLY A 181 3.69 11.71 -7.17
N PRO A 182 2.82 12.67 -6.80
CA PRO A 182 1.37 12.56 -6.94
C PRO A 182 0.89 12.16 -8.35
N THR A 183 1.45 12.76 -9.41
CA THR A 183 1.09 12.44 -10.80
C THR A 183 1.31 10.95 -11.10
N ARG A 184 2.53 10.45 -10.88
CA ARG A 184 2.86 9.03 -11.10
C ARG A 184 2.11 8.10 -10.16
N TYR A 185 1.85 8.55 -8.93
CA TYR A 185 1.04 7.81 -7.97
C TYR A 185 -0.38 7.60 -8.51
N ASN A 186 -1.02 8.67 -8.99
CA ASN A 186 -2.37 8.63 -9.54
C ASN A 186 -2.46 7.73 -10.79
N GLU A 187 -1.43 7.77 -11.66
CA GLU A 187 -1.32 6.86 -12.81
C GLU A 187 -1.20 5.40 -12.37
N ALA A 188 -0.32 5.11 -11.41
CA ALA A 188 -0.14 3.76 -10.88
C ALA A 188 -1.43 3.26 -10.21
N PHE A 189 -2.04 4.08 -9.35
CA PHE A 189 -3.29 3.77 -8.67
C PHE A 189 -4.42 3.51 -9.69
N GLY A 190 -4.50 4.28 -10.79
CA GLY A 190 -5.48 4.05 -11.84
C GLY A 190 -5.42 2.65 -12.46
N LYS A 191 -4.22 2.04 -12.49
CA LYS A 191 -3.99 0.70 -13.02
C LYS A 191 -4.33 -0.42 -12.02
N VAL A 192 -4.01 -0.24 -10.73
CA VAL A 192 -4.17 -1.30 -9.70
C VAL A 192 -5.38 -1.12 -8.80
N GLN A 193 -5.94 0.08 -8.73
CA GLN A 193 -7.09 0.50 -7.93
C GLN A 193 -7.02 0.18 -6.43
N ARG A 194 -5.83 -0.23 -5.95
CA ARG A 194 -5.56 -0.59 -4.57
C ARG A 194 -4.26 0.04 -4.14
N GLN A 195 -4.31 0.75 -3.02
CA GLN A 195 -3.17 1.49 -2.52
C GLN A 195 -2.03 0.56 -2.09
N GLU A 196 -2.36 -0.56 -1.45
CA GLU A 196 -1.38 -1.59 -1.05
C GLU A 196 -0.55 -2.13 -2.24
N ASN A 197 -1.12 -2.14 -3.45
CA ASN A 197 -0.44 -2.62 -4.65
C ASN A 197 0.57 -1.60 -5.17
N VAL A 198 0.27 -0.30 -5.04
CA VAL A 198 1.23 0.77 -5.36
C VAL A 198 2.42 0.70 -4.41
N TRP A 199 2.20 0.42 -3.12
CA TRP A 199 3.26 0.22 -2.14
C TRP A 199 4.13 -0.99 -2.50
N ALA A 200 3.49 -2.13 -2.80
CA ALA A 200 4.20 -3.35 -3.17
C ALA A 200 5.11 -3.16 -4.39
N TRP A 201 4.66 -2.39 -5.38
CA TRP A 201 5.47 -2.05 -6.56
C TRP A 201 6.68 -1.18 -6.24
N GLY A 202 6.51 -0.15 -5.42
CA GLY A 202 7.64 0.65 -4.97
C GLY A 202 8.61 -0.17 -4.10
N ASN A 203 8.09 -1.08 -3.26
CA ASN A 203 8.88 -2.00 -2.45
C ASN A 203 9.74 -2.91 -3.34
N VAL A 204 9.16 -3.53 -4.37
CA VAL A 204 9.91 -4.34 -5.35
C VAL A 204 11.07 -3.53 -5.94
N ARG A 205 10.80 -2.31 -6.42
CA ARG A 205 11.84 -1.47 -7.03
C ARG A 205 12.95 -1.10 -6.05
N ALA A 206 12.61 -0.78 -4.81
CA ALA A 206 13.58 -0.44 -3.78
C ALA A 206 14.44 -1.67 -3.39
N ILE A 207 13.82 -2.83 -3.20
CA ILE A 207 14.50 -4.09 -2.89
C ILE A 207 15.47 -4.47 -4.01
N GLU A 208 15.01 -4.44 -5.26
CA GLU A 208 15.84 -4.81 -6.42
C GLU A 208 17.10 -3.96 -6.51
N THR A 209 16.97 -2.65 -6.32
CA THR A 209 18.09 -1.71 -6.36
C THR A 209 19.14 -2.02 -5.28
N VAL A 210 18.71 -2.43 -4.09
CA VAL A 210 19.64 -2.86 -3.03
C VAL A 210 20.30 -4.20 -3.39
N LEU A 211 19.53 -5.16 -3.90
CA LEU A 211 20.00 -6.49 -4.31
C LEU A 211 20.94 -6.50 -5.53
N GLU A 212 21.08 -5.37 -6.23
CA GLU A 212 22.13 -5.16 -7.24
C GLU A 212 23.52 -5.02 -6.60
N LYS A 213 23.59 -4.61 -5.33
CA LYS A 213 24.84 -4.29 -4.63
C LYS A 213 25.17 -5.24 -3.49
N VAL A 214 24.16 -5.84 -2.88
CA VAL A 214 24.32 -6.73 -1.72
C VAL A 214 23.66 -8.08 -1.98
N THR A 215 24.19 -9.13 -1.36
CA THR A 215 23.56 -10.45 -1.36
C THR A 215 22.79 -10.60 -0.07
N CYS A 216 21.47 -10.56 -0.14
CA CYS A 216 20.59 -10.75 1.01
C CYS A 216 19.33 -11.50 0.58
N ASN A 217 18.82 -12.34 1.48
CA ASN A 217 17.64 -13.18 1.24
C ASN A 217 16.52 -12.92 2.24
N ILE A 218 16.69 -11.98 3.18
CA ILE A 218 15.68 -11.60 4.16
C ILE A 218 15.31 -10.14 3.88
N VAL A 219 14.02 -9.88 3.71
CA VAL A 219 13.50 -8.52 3.64
C VAL A 219 12.51 -8.35 4.77
N SER A 220 12.72 -7.34 5.60
CA SER A 220 11.88 -7.03 6.74
C SER A 220 11.15 -5.70 6.55
N ALA A 221 9.90 -5.62 6.98
CA ALA A 221 9.14 -4.38 6.92
C ALA A 221 8.03 -4.38 7.97
N ARG A 222 7.60 -3.18 8.42
CA ARG A 222 6.37 -3.05 9.20
C ARG A 222 5.14 -3.45 8.37
N GLN A 223 5.10 -3.02 7.11
CA GLN A 223 4.01 -3.28 6.18
C GLN A 223 4.55 -3.36 4.76
N PHE A 224 4.23 -4.45 4.05
CA PHE A 224 4.67 -4.68 2.68
C PHE A 224 3.68 -4.17 1.61
N GLY A 225 2.44 -3.87 2.00
CA GLY A 225 1.34 -3.83 1.04
C GLY A 225 0.95 -5.26 0.65
N ASP A 226 0.73 -5.52 -0.64
CA ASP A 226 0.46 -6.87 -1.15
C ASP A 226 1.76 -7.68 -1.29
N MET A 227 2.00 -8.61 -0.38
CA MET A 227 3.19 -9.48 -0.38
C MET A 227 3.26 -10.38 -1.62
N ALA A 228 2.13 -10.82 -2.17
CA ALA A 228 2.12 -11.71 -3.34
C ALA A 228 2.69 -11.02 -4.57
N ILE A 229 2.49 -9.71 -4.71
CA ILE A 229 3.11 -8.89 -5.76
C ILE A 229 4.63 -8.88 -5.61
N ILE A 230 5.14 -8.75 -4.37
CA ILE A 230 6.57 -8.72 -4.09
C ILE A 230 7.20 -10.07 -4.41
N GLU A 231 6.63 -11.16 -3.89
CA GLU A 231 7.10 -12.52 -4.12
C GLU A 231 7.08 -12.88 -5.61
N ALA A 232 6.00 -12.56 -6.32
CA ALA A 232 5.88 -12.83 -7.75
C ALA A 232 6.91 -12.05 -8.58
N ALA A 233 7.13 -10.78 -8.28
CA ALA A 233 8.07 -9.95 -9.02
C ALA A 233 9.52 -10.39 -8.80
N LEU A 234 9.91 -10.64 -7.55
CA LEU A 234 11.27 -11.06 -7.20
C LEU A 234 11.55 -12.51 -7.61
N GLY A 235 10.53 -13.39 -7.52
CA GLY A 235 10.61 -14.78 -7.98
C GLY A 235 10.86 -14.90 -9.49
N LYS A 236 10.30 -14.01 -10.32
CA LYS A 236 10.60 -13.96 -11.78
C LYS A 236 12.08 -13.73 -12.09
N LYS A 237 12.81 -13.06 -11.19
CA LYS A 237 14.26 -12.84 -11.31
C LYS A 237 15.09 -13.95 -10.63
N GLY A 238 14.46 -15.06 -10.26
CA GLY A 238 15.11 -16.19 -9.59
C GLY A 238 15.54 -15.88 -8.15
N ARG A 239 15.09 -14.76 -7.56
CA ARG A 239 15.44 -14.39 -6.19
C ARG A 239 14.55 -15.17 -5.23
N ARG A 240 15.16 -15.91 -4.30
CA ARG A 240 14.47 -16.54 -3.17
C ARG A 240 14.62 -15.63 -1.96
N ILE A 241 13.55 -14.95 -1.59
CA ILE A 241 13.52 -13.98 -0.50
C ILE A 241 12.48 -14.42 0.52
N THR A 242 12.84 -14.34 1.79
CA THR A 242 11.94 -14.48 2.93
C THR A 242 11.47 -13.09 3.33
N LEU A 243 10.16 -12.85 3.26
CA LEU A 243 9.55 -11.62 3.75
C LEU A 243 9.18 -11.78 5.23
N GLU A 244 9.72 -10.92 6.09
CA GLU A 244 9.46 -10.92 7.52
C GLU A 244 8.73 -9.64 7.92
N GLN A 245 7.51 -9.79 8.45
CA GLN A 245 6.76 -8.64 8.92
C GLN A 245 7.12 -8.36 10.38
N SER A 246 7.73 -7.20 10.66
CA SER A 246 8.07 -6.79 12.03
C SER A 246 6.80 -6.41 12.80
N ALA A 247 6.58 -7.05 13.95
CA ALA A 247 5.40 -6.83 14.79
C ALA A 247 5.49 -5.56 15.66
N ASP A 248 6.70 -5.07 15.97
CA ASP A 248 6.92 -3.99 16.93
C ASP A 248 7.93 -2.96 16.39
N SER A 249 7.44 -1.98 15.63
CA SER A 249 8.26 -1.13 14.75
C SER A 249 9.03 0.00 15.44
N GLU A 250 8.74 0.31 16.70
CA GLU A 250 9.45 1.35 17.47
C GLU A 250 10.64 0.77 18.26
N ALA A 251 10.60 -0.52 18.61
CA ALA A 251 11.70 -1.22 19.26
C ALA A 251 12.77 -1.71 18.27
N ASP A 252 12.38 -1.93 17.00
CA ASP A 252 13.29 -2.38 15.94
C ASP A 252 14.04 -1.18 15.35
N LEU A 253 15.30 -1.01 15.76
CA LEU A 253 16.20 0.05 15.30
C LEU A 253 16.38 0.07 13.79
N ALA A 254 16.34 -1.09 13.13
CA ALA A 254 16.50 -1.17 11.68
C ALA A 254 15.25 -0.63 10.97
N VAL A 255 14.06 -0.95 11.47
CA VAL A 255 12.79 -0.39 10.95
C VAL A 255 12.70 1.11 11.23
N ALA A 256 13.14 1.57 12.40
CA ALA A 256 13.23 2.99 12.71
C ALA A 256 14.17 3.73 11.74
N ALA A 257 15.36 3.19 11.49
CA ALA A 257 16.32 3.76 10.56
C ALA A 257 15.76 3.85 9.13
N ALA A 258 15.11 2.78 8.64
CA ALA A 258 14.48 2.77 7.33
C ALA A 258 13.37 3.83 7.25
N SER A 259 12.53 3.94 8.29
CA SER A 259 11.43 4.91 8.35
C SER A 259 11.93 6.34 8.34
N ILE A 260 12.97 6.67 9.12
CA ILE A 260 13.61 8.00 9.11
C ILE A 260 14.09 8.37 7.69
N VAL A 261 14.73 7.43 6.98
CA VAL A 261 15.23 7.68 5.61
C VAL A 261 14.09 8.00 4.65
N ALA A 262 12.94 7.33 4.77
CA ALA A 262 11.76 7.57 3.95
C ALA A 262 11.06 8.89 4.32
N ASP A 263 10.87 9.15 5.62
CA ASP A 263 10.19 10.36 6.09
C ASP A 263 11.00 11.61 5.79
N ALA A 264 12.32 11.59 5.96
CA ALA A 264 13.19 12.71 5.60
C ALA A 264 13.05 13.13 4.13
N GLU A 265 12.94 12.16 3.22
CA GLU A 265 12.71 12.44 1.80
C GLU A 265 11.28 12.92 1.52
N TYR A 266 10.30 12.37 2.24
CA TYR A 266 8.92 12.86 2.17
C TYR A 266 8.84 14.34 2.61
N VAL A 267 9.46 14.71 3.73
CA VAL A 267 9.54 16.09 4.21
C VAL A 267 10.15 16.99 3.15
N ARG A 268 11.33 16.61 2.62
CA ARG A 268 12.03 17.36 1.58
C ARG A 268 11.15 17.60 0.35
N TYR A 269 10.44 16.57 -0.11
CA TYR A 269 9.55 16.68 -1.26
C TYR A 269 8.35 17.59 -0.97
N VAL A 270 7.71 17.44 0.19
CA VAL A 270 6.55 18.26 0.57
C VAL A 270 6.94 19.72 0.74
N ASP A 271 8.13 20.01 1.25
CA ASP A 271 8.65 21.38 1.34
C ASP A 271 8.87 22.00 -0.04
N GLN A 272 9.47 21.26 -0.99
CA GLN A 272 9.62 21.71 -2.38
C GLN A 272 8.26 21.95 -3.05
N LEU A 273 7.31 21.04 -2.82
CA LEU A 273 5.96 21.15 -3.34
C LEU A 273 5.23 22.37 -2.76
N SER A 274 5.39 22.60 -1.45
CA SER A 274 4.83 23.74 -0.73
C SER A 274 5.37 25.07 -1.26
N GLN A 275 6.68 25.14 -1.51
CA GLN A 275 7.31 26.32 -2.12
C GLN A 275 6.77 26.58 -3.54
N ARG A 276 6.61 25.54 -4.35
CA ARG A 276 6.08 25.64 -5.72
C ARG A 276 4.66 26.19 -5.77
N ILE A 277 3.80 25.82 -4.82
CA ILE A 277 2.41 26.29 -4.76
C ILE A 277 2.24 27.58 -3.94
N GLY A 278 3.28 28.00 -3.21
CA GLY A 278 3.27 29.17 -2.34
C GLY A 278 2.48 28.99 -1.04
N GLN A 279 2.25 27.75 -0.60
CA GLN A 279 1.47 27.42 0.60
C GLN A 279 2.05 26.17 1.28
N LYS A 280 2.03 26.14 2.62
CA LYS A 280 2.47 24.96 3.38
C LYS A 280 1.42 23.85 3.29
N LEU A 281 1.79 22.72 2.70
CA LEU A 281 0.91 21.56 2.61
C LEU A 281 0.78 20.85 3.96
N PRO A 282 -0.45 20.56 4.44
CA PRO A 282 -0.65 19.76 5.64
C PRO A 282 -0.29 18.29 5.39
N ARG A 283 0.19 17.62 6.45
CA ARG A 283 0.34 16.15 6.46
C ARG A 283 -0.98 15.50 6.85
N GLY A 284 -1.14 14.23 6.51
CA GLY A 284 -2.34 13.44 6.76
C GLY A 284 -3.43 13.60 5.71
N ALA A 285 -4.54 12.91 5.95
CA ALA A 285 -5.76 12.99 5.14
C ALA A 285 -6.96 13.61 5.87
N ALA A 286 -6.83 13.87 7.18
CA ALA A 286 -7.90 14.35 8.04
C ALA A 286 -7.74 15.81 8.51
N ASP A 287 -6.66 16.48 8.11
CA ASP A 287 -6.45 17.89 8.43
C ASP A 287 -7.54 18.76 7.79
N GLN A 288 -8.14 19.64 8.59
CA GLN A 288 -9.28 20.47 8.18
C GLN A 288 -8.92 21.48 7.08
N SER A 289 -7.64 21.83 6.93
CA SER A 289 -7.13 22.73 5.90
C SER A 289 -7.05 22.07 4.51
N ILE A 290 -7.14 20.74 4.41
CA ILE A 290 -7.02 20.02 3.12
C ILE A 290 -8.09 20.45 2.12
N ILE A 291 -9.35 20.47 2.54
CA ILE A 291 -10.47 20.79 1.66
C ILE A 291 -10.40 22.24 1.14
N PRO A 292 -10.26 23.29 1.97
CA PRO A 292 -10.18 24.65 1.46
C PRO A 292 -8.95 24.87 0.58
N MET A 293 -7.80 24.30 0.93
CA MET A 293 -6.59 24.38 0.11
C MET A 293 -6.75 23.69 -1.25
N GLY A 294 -7.32 22.48 -1.26
CA GLY A 294 -7.62 21.78 -2.50
C GLY A 294 -8.61 22.54 -3.39
N CYS A 295 -9.61 23.20 -2.80
CA CYS A 295 -10.52 24.09 -3.53
C CYS A 295 -9.78 25.26 -4.18
N GLU A 296 -8.83 25.88 -3.48
CA GLU A 296 -8.03 26.99 -4.02
C GLU A 296 -7.13 26.52 -5.19
N ILE A 297 -6.51 25.36 -5.06
CA ILE A 297 -5.67 24.76 -6.12
C ILE A 297 -6.51 24.48 -7.37
N VAL A 298 -7.70 23.90 -7.19
CA VAL A 298 -8.63 23.64 -8.30
C VAL A 298 -9.15 24.94 -8.92
N ALA A 299 -9.43 25.97 -8.12
CA ALA A 299 -9.87 27.27 -8.64
C ALA A 299 -8.79 27.94 -9.51
N LYS A 300 -7.50 27.79 -9.17
CA LYS A 300 -6.38 28.40 -9.91
C LYS A 300 -5.97 27.61 -11.15
N GLY A 301 -5.92 26.28 -11.06
CA GLY A 301 -5.30 25.44 -12.10
C GLY A 301 -6.15 24.23 -12.51
N GLY A 302 -7.40 24.18 -12.09
CA GLY A 302 -8.32 23.08 -12.37
C GLY A 302 -7.95 21.78 -11.67
N GLN A 303 -8.65 20.71 -12.04
CA GLN A 303 -8.43 19.38 -11.48
C GLN A 303 -7.03 18.81 -11.81
N ALA A 304 -6.43 19.21 -12.93
CA ALA A 304 -5.09 18.80 -13.30
C ALA A 304 -4.03 19.29 -12.29
N ALA A 305 -4.13 20.55 -11.85
CA ALA A 305 -3.24 21.09 -10.82
C ALA A 305 -3.35 20.33 -9.49
N LEU A 306 -4.56 19.88 -9.12
CA LEU A 306 -4.76 19.03 -7.94
C LEU A 306 -4.07 17.67 -8.09
N ALA A 307 -4.09 17.08 -9.30
CA ALA A 307 -3.45 15.79 -9.58
C ALA A 307 -1.91 15.82 -9.45
N GLU A 308 -1.30 16.99 -9.62
CA GLU A 308 0.15 17.19 -9.50
C GLU A 308 0.65 17.27 -8.06
N VAL A 309 -0.27 17.48 -7.11
CA VAL A 309 0.07 17.73 -5.70
C VAL A 309 -0.58 16.72 -4.75
N ALA A 310 -1.66 16.04 -5.16
CA ALA A 310 -2.46 15.17 -4.30
C ALA A 310 -2.73 13.78 -4.90
N LYS A 311 -2.94 12.81 -4.00
CA LYS A 311 -3.37 11.45 -4.30
C LYS A 311 -4.90 11.42 -4.43
N LEU A 312 -5.42 11.29 -5.64
CA LEU A 312 -6.81 11.63 -5.94
C LEU A 312 -7.84 10.60 -5.46
N HIS A 313 -7.44 9.38 -5.10
CA HIS A 313 -8.35 8.34 -4.64
C HIS A 313 -8.90 8.58 -3.23
N PHE A 314 -8.29 9.48 -2.46
CA PHE A 314 -8.78 9.87 -1.14
C PHE A 314 -10.15 10.58 -1.22
N ALA A 315 -10.95 10.42 -0.17
CA ALA A 315 -12.29 11.01 -0.07
C ALA A 315 -12.31 12.55 -0.21
N ALA A 316 -11.21 13.21 0.19
CA ALA A 316 -11.04 14.67 0.09
C ALA A 316 -11.28 15.20 -1.33
N THR A 317 -10.81 14.49 -2.36
CA THR A 317 -10.98 14.88 -3.77
C THR A 317 -12.45 15.05 -4.14
N LYS A 318 -13.31 14.13 -3.71
CA LYS A 318 -14.75 14.19 -4.02
C LYS A 318 -15.38 15.43 -3.39
N ALA A 319 -15.04 15.74 -2.15
CA ALA A 319 -15.53 16.92 -1.45
C ALA A 319 -15.07 18.22 -2.12
N ILE A 320 -13.78 18.32 -2.47
CA ILE A 320 -13.20 19.47 -3.19
C ILE A 320 -13.94 19.72 -4.52
N LEU A 321 -14.07 18.68 -5.35
CA LEU A 321 -14.70 18.82 -6.68
C LEU A 321 -16.21 19.13 -6.60
N GLN A 322 -16.90 18.67 -5.55
CA GLN A 322 -18.31 19.01 -5.34
C GLN A 322 -18.49 20.49 -4.97
N ILE A 323 -17.64 21.02 -4.10
CA ILE A 323 -17.67 22.43 -3.70
C ILE A 323 -17.41 23.34 -4.91
N GLU A 324 -16.38 23.04 -5.70
CA GLU A 324 -16.02 23.87 -6.86
C GLU A 324 -17.11 23.84 -7.95
N ARG A 325 -17.70 22.68 -8.25
CA ARG A 325 -18.86 22.60 -9.17
C ARG A 325 -20.07 23.41 -8.67
N GLY A 326 -20.28 23.45 -7.35
CA GLY A 326 -21.34 24.24 -6.73
C GLY A 326 -21.15 25.75 -6.92
N LYS A 327 -19.91 26.25 -6.83
CA LYS A 327 -19.57 27.65 -7.08
C LYS A 327 -19.82 28.04 -8.53
N THR A 328 -19.38 27.23 -9.49
CA THR A 328 -19.58 27.50 -10.93
C THR A 328 -21.07 27.59 -11.30
N ARG A 329 -21.92 26.74 -10.70
CA ARG A 329 -23.37 26.77 -10.94
C ARG A 329 -24.05 28.03 -10.41
N LYS A 330 -23.65 28.53 -9.23
CA LYS A 330 -24.19 29.80 -8.70
C LYS A 330 -23.84 30.99 -9.60
N PHE A 331 -22.59 31.08 -10.05
CA PHE A 331 -22.14 32.15 -10.96
C PHE A 331 -22.81 32.13 -12.34
N SER A 332 -23.34 30.98 -12.79
CA SER A 332 -24.02 30.85 -14.09
C SER A 332 -25.51 31.18 -14.02
N ILE A 333 -26.11 31.21 -12.81
CA ILE A 333 -27.53 31.53 -12.60
C ILE A 333 -27.72 33.04 -12.31
N GLU A 334 -26.67 33.73 -11.87
CA GLU A 334 -26.67 35.17 -11.56
C GLU A 334 -26.27 36.08 -12.75
N ARG A 335 -26.13 35.54 -13.97
CA ARG A 335 -25.89 36.30 -15.20
C ARG A 335 -27.07 36.16 -16.17
#